data_AF-A0A5C7H779-F1
#
_entry.id   AF-A0A5C7H779-F1
#
_cell.length_a   1.000
_cell.length_b   1.000
_cell.length_c   1.000
_cell.angle_alpha   90.00
_cell.angle_beta   90.00
_cell.angle_gamma   90.00
#
_symmetry.space_group_name_H-M   'P 1'
#
loop_
_entity.id
_entity.type
_entity.pdbx_description
1 polymer ?
#
loop_
_entity_poly.entity_id
_entity_poly.type
_entity_poly.pdbx_seq_one_letter_code
_entity_poly.pdbx_strand_id
1 'polypeptide(L)'
;MAHLWQQKQPALLLTTPILPKAKALHSWFVLNESILEDIIKNKSYMVSASSSTPPVIEDVVQIAKIETLLAKETNFWVKASMRVKNLNQRFWYMSCDQCNRITGAEYEEAYTCIYCKRKNAKAVPRMGASTLT
;
A
#
# COMPACT_ATOMS: atom_id res chain seq x y z
N MET A 1 0.41 25.06 -39.55
CA MET A 1 -0.15 24.65 -38.25
C MET A 1 -1.07 23.47 -38.51
N ALA A 2 -0.62 22.24 -38.26
CA ALA A 2 -1.42 21.03 -38.46
C ALA A 2 -1.56 20.32 -37.10
N HIS A 3 -2.74 20.41 -36.49
CA HIS A 3 -3.09 19.64 -35.31
C HIS A 3 -3.46 18.23 -35.75
N LEU A 4 -2.58 17.26 -35.50
CA LEU A 4 -2.87 15.84 -35.59
C LEU A 4 -3.73 15.45 -34.38
N TRP A 5 -5.00 15.15 -34.63
CA TRP A 5 -5.91 14.60 -33.63
C TRP A 5 -5.49 13.16 -33.31
N GLN A 6 -5.07 12.91 -32.07
CA GLN A 6 -4.80 11.57 -31.57
C GLN A 6 -6.14 10.92 -31.20
N GLN A 7 -6.66 10.06 -32.09
CA GLN A 7 -7.90 9.33 -31.84
C GLN A 7 -7.72 8.35 -30.68
N LYS A 8 -8.48 8.56 -29.61
CA LYS A 8 -8.56 7.67 -28.46
C LYS A 8 -9.37 6.43 -28.86
N GLN A 9 -8.75 5.24 -28.86
CA GLN A 9 -9.47 4.01 -29.15
C GLN A 9 -10.51 3.71 -28.05
N PRO A 10 -11.73 3.27 -28.38
CA PRO A 10 -12.71 2.86 -27.39
C PRO A 10 -12.27 1.55 -26.72
N ALA A 11 -12.23 1.54 -25.39
CA ALA A 11 -11.98 0.32 -24.63
C ALA A 11 -13.30 -0.48 -24.50
N LEU A 12 -13.27 -1.76 -24.85
CA LEU A 12 -14.39 -2.69 -24.71
C LEU A 12 -14.13 -3.63 -23.53
N LEU A 13 -15.00 -3.56 -22.51
CA LEU A 13 -15.00 -4.51 -21.39
C LEU A 13 -16.12 -5.53 -21.63
N LEU A 14 -15.75 -6.80 -21.73
CA LEU A 14 -16.72 -7.91 -21.81
C LEU A 14 -16.83 -8.56 -20.43
N THR A 15 -18.02 -8.54 -19.84
CA THR A 15 -18.32 -9.31 -18.64
C THR A 15 -18.67 -10.74 -19.06
N THR A 16 -17.99 -11.73 -18.46
CA THR A 16 -18.19 -13.17 -18.73
C THR A 16 -18.13 -13.60 -20.21
N PRO A 17 -17.03 -13.31 -20.94
CA PRO A 17 -16.94 -13.68 -22.34
C PRO A 17 -16.87 -15.21 -22.49
N ILE A 18 -17.55 -15.75 -23.50
CA ILE A 18 -17.50 -17.18 -23.84
C ILE A 18 -16.21 -17.45 -24.64
N LEU A 19 -15.07 -17.28 -23.98
CA LEU A 19 -13.74 -17.52 -24.55
C LEU A 19 -13.07 -18.66 -23.77
N PRO A 20 -12.32 -19.57 -24.42
CA PRO A 20 -11.63 -20.66 -23.74
C PRO A 20 -10.75 -20.19 -22.57
N LYS A 21 -10.06 -19.05 -22.75
CA LYS A 21 -9.26 -18.42 -21.68
C LYS A 21 -10.10 -18.00 -20.47
N ALA A 22 -11.29 -17.44 -20.71
CA ALA A 22 -12.20 -17.03 -19.63
C ALA A 22 -12.78 -18.24 -18.89
N LYS A 23 -13.11 -19.32 -19.62
CA LYS A 23 -13.55 -20.59 -19.02
C LYS A 23 -12.46 -21.24 -18.17
N ALA A 24 -11.22 -21.24 -18.66
CA ALA A 24 -10.06 -21.74 -17.93
C ALA A 24 -9.80 -20.91 -16.65
N LEU A 25 -9.88 -19.58 -16.76
CA LEU A 25 -9.73 -18.68 -15.62
C LEU A 25 -10.82 -18.90 -14.57
N HIS A 26 -12.08 -19.05 -14.99
CA HIS A 26 -13.18 -19.34 -14.08
C HIS A 26 -13.01 -20.70 -13.38
N SER A 27 -12.59 -21.73 -14.11
CA SER A 27 -12.33 -23.05 -13.53
C SER A 27 -11.20 -22.99 -12.49
N TRP A 28 -10.12 -22.27 -12.80
CA TRP A 28 -9.04 -22.03 -11.85
C TRP A 28 -9.52 -21.26 -10.61
N PHE A 29 -10.36 -20.23 -10.78
CA PHE A 29 -10.93 -19.47 -9.67
C PHE A 29 -11.72 -20.38 -8.72
N VAL A 30 -12.63 -21.20 -9.23
CA VAL A 30 -13.45 -22.13 -8.42
C VAL A 30 -12.56 -23.10 -7.64
N LEU A 31 -11.49 -23.61 -8.25
CA LEU A 31 -10.56 -24.52 -7.58
C LEU A 31 -9.72 -23.86 -6.48
N ASN A 32 -9.57 -22.53 -6.51
CA ASN A 32 -8.71 -21.78 -5.58
C ASN A 32 -9.51 -20.81 -4.70
N GLU A 33 -10.84 -20.90 -4.69
CA GLU A 33 -11.74 -19.92 -4.07
C GLU A 33 -11.39 -19.67 -2.59
N SER A 34 -11.21 -20.74 -1.81
CA SER A 34 -10.87 -20.62 -0.38
C SER A 34 -9.52 -19.92 -0.13
N ILE A 35 -8.55 -20.13 -1.02
CA ILE A 35 -7.23 -19.47 -0.93
C ILE A 35 -7.39 -17.98 -1.27
N LEU A 36 -8.17 -17.67 -2.31
CA LEU A 36 -8.43 -16.28 -2.71
C LEU A 36 -9.20 -15.52 -1.64
N GLU A 37 -10.19 -16.14 -1.01
CA GLU A 37 -10.92 -15.56 0.12
C GLU A 37 -9.99 -15.24 1.29
N ASP A 38 -9.07 -16.13 1.63
CA ASP A 38 -8.09 -15.89 2.69
C ASP A 38 -7.14 -14.73 2.33
N ILE A 39 -6.65 -14.68 1.09
CA ILE A 39 -5.83 -13.57 0.56
C ILE A 39 -6.59 -12.25 0.64
N ILE A 40 -7.87 -12.23 0.26
CA ILE A 40 -8.73 -11.04 0.29
C ILE A 40 -8.96 -10.59 1.74
N LYS A 41 -9.35 -11.53 2.60
CA LYS A 41 -9.63 -11.30 4.01
C LYS A 41 -8.42 -10.75 4.75
N ASN A 42 -7.24 -11.33 4.49
CA ASN A 42 -5.99 -10.95 5.14
C ASN A 42 -5.30 -9.77 4.45
N LYS A 43 -5.86 -9.28 3.33
CA LYS A 43 -5.28 -8.20 2.50
C LYS A 43 -3.81 -8.44 2.16
N SER A 44 -3.41 -9.70 2.01
CA SER A 44 -2.00 -10.06 1.79
C SER A 44 -1.45 -9.51 0.47
N TYR A 45 -2.33 -9.30 -0.52
CA TYR A 45 -2.01 -8.62 -1.78
C TYR A 45 -1.59 -7.14 -1.61
N MET A 46 -1.95 -6.49 -0.51
CA MET A 46 -1.55 -5.09 -0.25
C MET A 46 -0.08 -4.97 0.17
N VAL A 47 0.55 -6.06 0.60
CA VAL A 47 1.97 -6.08 1.00
C VAL A 47 2.89 -5.93 -0.21
N SER A 48 2.38 -6.15 -1.44
CA SER A 48 3.18 -6.17 -2.67
C SER A 48 3.10 -4.89 -3.52
N ALA A 49 2.56 -3.78 -3.00
CA ALA A 49 2.57 -2.51 -3.72
C ALA A 49 3.96 -1.82 -3.76
N SER A 50 5.03 -2.48 -3.33
CA SER A 50 6.41 -2.09 -3.67
C SER A 50 6.95 -2.92 -4.85
N SER A 51 6.11 -3.24 -5.84
CA SER A 51 6.60 -3.59 -7.18
C SER A 51 6.96 -2.31 -7.93
N SER A 52 7.77 -1.47 -7.30
CA SER A 52 8.37 -0.35 -7.99
C SER A 52 9.59 -0.94 -8.68
N THR A 53 9.48 -1.20 -9.98
CA THR A 53 10.66 -1.55 -10.80
C THR A 53 11.76 -0.56 -10.48
N PRO A 54 13.00 -1.01 -10.19
CA PRO A 54 14.08 -0.10 -9.85
C PRO A 54 14.16 1.02 -10.90
N PRO A 55 14.25 2.29 -10.48
CA PRO A 55 14.28 3.42 -11.40
C PRO A 55 15.50 3.32 -12.30
N VAL A 56 15.36 3.80 -13.54
CA VAL A 56 16.56 4.15 -14.32
C VAL A 56 17.17 5.40 -13.68
N ILE A 57 18.48 5.62 -13.84
CA ILE A 57 19.21 6.69 -13.14
C ILE A 57 18.56 8.07 -13.40
N GLU A 58 18.00 8.26 -14.60
CA GLU A 58 17.32 9.48 -15.03
C GLU A 58 16.03 9.76 -14.24
N ASP A 59 15.37 8.73 -13.71
CA ASP A 59 14.16 8.85 -12.91
C ASP A 59 14.45 9.24 -11.46
N VAL A 60 15.72 9.22 -11.04
CA VAL A 60 16.15 9.58 -9.68
C VAL A 60 16.29 11.09 -9.56
N VAL A 61 15.40 11.68 -8.76
CA VAL A 61 15.32 13.12 -8.53
C VAL A 61 16.16 13.53 -7.32
N GLN A 62 16.78 14.71 -7.40
CA GLN A 62 17.42 15.34 -6.23
C GLN A 62 16.36 15.87 -5.27
N ILE A 63 16.50 15.59 -3.97
CA ILE A 63 15.55 16.01 -2.93
C ILE A 63 15.21 17.51 -3.01
N ALA A 64 16.21 18.36 -3.27
CA ALA A 64 16.04 19.82 -3.40
C ALA A 64 15.10 20.27 -4.54
N LYS A 65 14.81 19.39 -5.51
CA LYS A 65 13.90 19.68 -6.64
C LYS A 65 12.47 19.18 -6.40
N ILE A 66 12.21 18.43 -5.32
CA ILE A 66 10.89 17.83 -5.10
C ILE A 66 9.82 18.91 -5.00
N GLU A 67 10.05 19.98 -4.23
CA GLU A 67 9.06 21.04 -4.01
C GLU A 67 8.54 21.66 -5.31
N THR A 68 9.41 21.83 -6.31
CA THR A 68 9.04 22.40 -7.62
C THR A 68 8.32 21.40 -8.52
N LEU A 69 8.48 20.10 -8.26
CA LEU A 69 7.88 19.00 -9.02
C LEU A 69 6.56 18.50 -8.42
N LEU A 70 6.25 18.85 -7.16
CA LEU A 70 5.02 18.44 -6.46
C LEU A 70 3.73 18.83 -7.19
N ALA A 71 3.78 19.86 -8.05
CA ALA A 71 2.63 20.26 -8.87
C ALA A 71 2.25 19.23 -9.95
N LYS A 72 3.19 18.34 -10.32
CA LYS A 72 3.04 17.41 -11.45
C LYS A 72 3.01 15.94 -11.00
N GLU A 73 3.81 15.60 -9.99
CA GLU A 73 4.06 14.22 -9.57
C GLU A 73 3.97 14.09 -8.05
N THR A 74 3.45 12.96 -7.58
CA THR A 74 3.24 12.67 -6.15
C THR A 74 4.20 11.63 -5.60
N ASN A 75 4.97 10.97 -6.46
CA ASN A 75 5.92 9.91 -6.12
C ASN A 75 7.23 10.17 -6.83
N PHE A 76 8.35 10.06 -6.11
CA PHE A 76 9.69 10.32 -6.65
C PHE A 76 10.64 9.23 -6.21
N TRP A 77 11.54 8.87 -7.11
CA TRP A 77 12.72 8.10 -6.75
C TRP A 77 13.81 9.04 -6.27
N VAL A 78 14.42 8.73 -5.14
CA VAL A 78 15.52 9.54 -4.58
C VAL A 78 16.66 8.64 -4.14
N LYS A 79 17.89 9.11 -4.34
CA LYS A 79 19.07 8.53 -3.72
C LYS A 79 19.42 9.36 -2.49
N ALA A 80 19.30 8.77 -1.30
CA ALA A 80 19.51 9.45 -0.03
C ALA A 80 20.20 8.54 0.98
N SER A 81 20.79 9.14 2.01
CA SER A 81 21.21 8.45 3.23
C SER A 81 20.26 8.83 4.37
N MET A 82 19.88 7.86 5.18
CA MET A 82 19.03 8.10 6.34
C MET A 82 19.89 8.48 7.54
N ARG A 83 19.49 9.53 8.27
CA ARG A 83 20.09 9.90 9.55
C ARG A 83 19.00 10.29 10.53
N VAL A 84 19.13 9.80 11.76
CA VAL A 84 18.27 10.21 12.87
C VAL A 84 18.89 11.44 13.53
N LYS A 85 18.20 12.57 13.51
CA LYS A 85 18.66 13.81 14.18
C LYS A 85 18.31 13.85 15.66
N ASN A 86 17.09 13.43 16.00
CA ASN A 86 16.61 13.37 17.38
C ASN A 86 16.41 11.90 17.79
N LEU A 87 17.28 11.40 18.67
CA LEU A 87 17.13 10.06 19.25
C LEU A 87 16.12 10.04 20.41
N ASN A 88 15.85 11.19 21.01
CA ASN A 88 14.89 11.34 22.10
C ASN A 88 13.49 11.64 21.54
N GLN A 89 13.00 10.74 20.69
CA GLN A 89 11.63 10.76 20.18
C GLN A 89 11.03 9.37 20.25
N ARG A 90 9.70 9.31 20.24
CA ARG A 90 8.98 8.04 20.26
C ARG A 90 8.92 7.44 18.85
N PHE A 91 9.76 6.44 18.57
CA PHE A 91 9.81 5.72 17.29
C PHE A 91 8.71 4.66 17.10
N TRP A 92 7.93 4.41 18.15
CA TRP A 92 6.93 3.33 18.15
C TRP A 92 5.70 3.71 18.96
N TYR A 93 4.54 3.19 18.57
CA TYR A 93 3.29 3.38 19.29
C TYR A 93 2.60 2.03 19.50
N MET A 94 1.74 1.95 20.52
CA MET A 94 0.90 0.78 20.73
C MET A 94 -0.28 0.81 19.77
N SER A 95 -0.57 -0.32 19.15
CA SER A 95 -1.65 -0.46 18.18
C SER A 95 -2.47 -1.72 18.43
N CYS A 96 -3.69 -1.76 17.91
CA CYS A 96 -4.47 -2.98 17.82
C CYS A 96 -3.75 -4.02 16.95
N ASP A 97 -3.60 -5.23 17.48
CA ASP A 97 -3.05 -6.41 16.79
C ASP A 97 -3.78 -6.79 15.48
N GLN A 98 -5.01 -6.31 15.27
CA GLN A 98 -5.79 -6.59 14.07
C GLN A 98 -5.89 -5.41 13.10
N CYS A 99 -6.35 -4.25 13.58
CA CYS A 99 -6.65 -3.11 12.70
C CYS A 99 -5.53 -2.07 12.63
N ASN A 100 -4.43 -2.27 13.36
CA ASN A 100 -3.24 -1.41 13.37
C ASN A 100 -3.50 0.05 13.81
N ARG A 101 -4.69 0.35 14.32
CA ARG A 101 -5.02 1.67 14.86
C ARG A 101 -4.38 1.85 16.23
N ILE A 102 -3.89 3.06 16.49
CA ILE A 102 -3.27 3.44 17.77
C ILE A 102 -4.21 3.17 18.96
N THR A 103 -3.63 2.79 20.09
CA THR A 103 -4.33 2.56 21.35
C THR A 103 -3.54 3.12 22.52
N GLY A 104 -4.23 3.42 23.61
CA GLY A 104 -3.63 3.75 24.91
C GLY A 104 -3.40 2.55 25.81
N ALA A 105 -3.76 1.33 25.38
CA ALA A 105 -3.49 0.09 26.10
C ALA A 105 -1.99 -0.24 26.10
N GLU A 106 -1.51 -0.83 27.19
CA GLU A 106 -0.12 -1.24 27.39
C GLU A 106 0.22 -2.52 26.64
N TYR A 107 1.52 -2.83 26.54
CA TYR A 107 2.01 -4.00 25.80
C TYR A 107 1.33 -5.30 26.23
N GLU A 108 0.76 -6.02 25.26
CA GLU A 108 -0.03 -7.26 25.43
C GLU A 108 -1.30 -7.15 26.28
N GLU A 109 -1.67 -5.94 26.74
CA GLU A 109 -2.91 -5.71 27.45
C GLU A 109 -4.11 -6.06 26.55
N ALA A 110 -5.03 -6.84 27.10
CA ALA A 110 -6.28 -7.18 26.44
C ALA A 110 -7.29 -6.04 26.61
N TYR A 111 -7.83 -5.54 25.50
CA TYR A 111 -8.77 -4.43 25.51
C TYR A 111 -9.81 -4.56 24.40
N THR A 112 -10.91 -3.81 24.53
CA THR A 112 -11.90 -3.67 23.45
C THR A 112 -11.47 -2.58 22.49
N CYS A 113 -11.11 -2.94 21.26
CA CYS A 113 -10.71 -1.97 20.26
C CYS A 113 -11.91 -1.13 19.79
N ILE A 114 -11.83 0.20 19.92
CA ILE A 114 -12.92 1.11 19.50
C ILE A 114 -13.14 1.13 17.98
N TYR A 115 -12.12 0.77 17.20
CA TYR A 115 -12.15 0.83 15.73
C TYR A 115 -12.71 -0.46 15.11
N CYS A 116 -12.16 -1.62 15.47
CA CYS A 116 -12.62 -2.92 14.93
C CYS A 116 -13.58 -3.69 15.83
N LYS A 117 -13.94 -3.13 17.01
CA LYS A 117 -14.90 -3.69 17.98
C LYS A 117 -14.54 -5.07 18.56
N ARG A 118 -13.31 -5.55 18.35
CA ARG A 118 -12.82 -6.79 18.95
C ARG A 118 -12.63 -6.61 20.45
N LYS A 119 -13.29 -7.44 21.27
CA LYS A 119 -13.31 -7.34 22.74
C LYS A 119 -11.99 -7.73 23.43
N ASN A 120 -11.25 -8.65 22.82
CA ASN A 120 -9.96 -9.17 23.30
C ASN A 120 -8.84 -8.83 22.30
N ALA A 121 -8.80 -7.58 21.83
CA ALA A 121 -7.66 -7.11 21.06
C ALA A 121 -6.43 -7.03 21.99
N LYS A 122 -5.23 -7.26 21.44
CA LYS A 122 -3.98 -7.06 22.19
C LYS A 122 -3.27 -5.81 21.68
N ALA A 123 -2.68 -5.04 22.58
CA ALA A 123 -1.81 -3.94 22.20
C ALA A 123 -0.43 -4.48 21.78
N VAL A 124 0.04 -4.09 20.60
CA VAL A 124 1.35 -4.49 20.06
C VAL A 124 2.11 -3.26 19.54
N PRO A 125 3.44 -3.22 19.69
CA PRO A 125 4.25 -2.11 19.22
C PRO A 125 4.29 -2.10 17.69
N ARG A 126 4.15 -0.91 17.10
CA ARG A 126 4.37 -0.66 15.68
C ARG A 126 5.34 0.48 15.51
N MET A 127 6.17 0.41 14.48
CA MET A 127 7.04 1.52 14.08
C MET A 127 6.17 2.71 13.65
N GLY A 128 6.43 3.87 14.24
CA GLY A 128 5.87 5.15 13.83
C GLY A 128 6.74 5.78 12.75
N ALA A 129 6.13 6.53 11.84
CA ALA A 129 6.89 7.44 11.00
C ALA A 129 7.38 8.59 11.88
N SER A 130 8.68 8.63 12.14
CA SER A 130 9.32 9.81 12.72
C SER A 130 9.46 10.87 11.63
N THR A 131 8.97 12.07 11.89
CA THR A 131 9.17 13.21 11.00
C THR A 131 10.67 13.52 10.98
N LEU A 132 11.30 13.40 9.82
CA LEU A 132 12.67 13.88 9.58
C LEU A 132 12.61 15.41 9.46
N THR A 133 12.42 16.13 10.57
CA THR A 133 12.64 17.58 10.62
C THR A 133 14.14 17.87 10.71
#